data_AF-A0ABD3EAJ5-F1
#
_entry.id   AF-A0ABD3EAJ5-F1
#
_cell.length_a   1.000
_cell.length_b   1.000
_cell.length_c   1.000
_cell.angle_alpha   90.00
_cell.angle_beta   90.00
_cell.angle_gamma   90.00
#
_symmetry.space_group_name_H-M   'P 1'
#
loop_
_entity.id
_entity.type
_entity.pdbx_description
1 polymer ?
#
loop_
_entity_poly.entity_id
_entity_poly.type
_entity_poly.pdbx_seq_one_letter_code
_entity_poly.pdbx_strand_id
1 'polypeptide(L)'
;MGVNVRLRVRNFSPTPSINNSIKFEYNKSKYHLKDVIVGKIYFLLVRIKIKNMDLEIRRRESTGSGPNTHVETETLAKFELMDGAPVRGDSIPVRLFLSPYELNPTYFNINNKFSVKYFLNLVLVDEEDRRYFKQQVTMYRLGETSS
;
A
#
# COMPACT_ATOMS: atom_id res chain seq x y z
N MET A 1 -16.29 4.34 9.13
CA MET A 1 -15.13 4.51 10.03
C MET A 1 -13.86 4.37 9.20
N GLY A 2 -13.10 5.46 9.03
CA GLY A 2 -11.83 5.41 8.30
C GLY A 2 -10.76 4.64 9.09
N VAL A 3 -9.88 3.94 8.39
CA VAL A 3 -8.75 3.24 9.02
C VAL A 3 -7.64 4.26 9.26
N ASN A 4 -7.35 4.56 10.52
CA ASN A 4 -6.34 5.52 10.92
C ASN A 4 -5.00 4.81 11.19
N VAL A 5 -4.01 4.95 10.31
CA VAL A 5 -2.66 4.43 10.53
C VAL A 5 -1.68 5.59 10.68
N ARG A 6 -1.16 5.81 11.88
CA ARG A 6 -0.08 6.77 12.13
C ARG A 6 1.26 6.11 11.86
N LEU A 7 1.93 6.50 10.79
CA LEU A 7 3.29 6.05 10.54
C LEU A 7 4.26 6.99 11.23
N ARG A 8 4.95 6.46 12.24
CA ARG A 8 6.35 6.84 12.42
C ARG A 8 7.12 5.95 11.46
N VAL A 9 7.95 6.55 10.63
CA VAL A 9 8.75 5.87 9.61
C VAL A 9 9.83 5.01 10.31
N ARG A 10 9.47 3.98 11.08
CA ARG A 10 10.40 3.29 12.00
C ARG A 10 11.19 2.16 11.35
N ASN A 11 10.89 1.78 10.12
CA ASN A 11 11.45 0.59 9.48
C ASN A 11 12.65 0.93 8.60
N PHE A 12 13.68 1.47 9.22
CA PHE A 12 14.97 1.67 8.59
C PHE A 12 15.95 0.66 9.18
N SER A 13 16.74 0.03 8.33
CA SER A 13 17.94 -0.69 8.77
C SER A 13 19.12 -0.20 7.93
N PRO A 14 20.05 0.59 8.50
CA PRO A 14 20.05 1.16 9.85
C PRO A 14 19.07 2.33 10.02
N THR A 15 18.55 2.56 11.24
CA THR A 15 17.67 3.71 11.52
C THR A 15 18.40 5.04 11.43
N PRO A 16 17.95 6.00 10.60
CA PRO A 16 18.54 7.33 10.56
C PRO A 16 18.29 8.05 11.87
N SER A 17 19.22 8.93 12.22
CA SER A 17 19.17 9.77 13.42
C SER A 17 17.96 10.73 13.45
N ILE A 18 17.40 11.04 12.27
CA ILE A 18 16.28 11.96 12.07
C ILE A 18 15.26 11.30 11.14
N ASN A 19 13.97 11.60 11.31
CA ASN A 19 12.93 10.90 10.60
C ASN A 19 11.75 11.77 10.16
N ASN A 20 11.14 11.40 9.03
CA ASN A 20 9.88 11.96 8.54
C ASN A 20 8.69 11.33 9.29
N SER A 21 7.57 12.06 9.34
CA SER A 21 6.28 11.54 9.78
C SER A 21 5.25 11.88 8.72
N ILE A 22 4.82 10.86 8.00
CA ILE A 22 3.84 10.94 6.93
C ILE A 22 2.69 10.00 7.30
N LYS A 23 1.45 10.44 7.14
CA LYS A 23 0.27 9.65 7.46
C LYS A 23 -0.52 9.40 6.19
N PHE A 24 -0.85 8.15 5.89
CA PHE A 24 -1.80 7.82 4.84
C PHE A 24 -3.08 7.27 5.47
N GLU A 25 -4.17 8.00 5.29
CA GLU A 25 -5.52 7.58 5.66
C GLU A 25 -6.26 7.07 4.43
N TYR A 26 -7.06 6.03 4.59
CA TYR A 26 -7.91 5.49 3.54
C TYR A 26 -9.24 5.00 4.11
N ASN A 27 -10.26 4.94 3.27
CA ASN A 27 -11.66 4.80 3.68
C ASN A 27 -12.05 3.40 4.19
N LYS A 28 -11.43 2.32 3.68
CA LYS A 28 -11.80 0.92 4.03
C LYS A 28 -10.58 -0.01 4.13
N SER A 29 -10.65 -1.10 4.88
CA SER A 29 -9.64 -2.18 4.84
C SER A 29 -9.99 -3.33 3.88
N LYS A 30 -11.22 -3.32 3.36
CA LYS A 30 -11.76 -4.30 2.41
C LYS A 30 -12.35 -3.59 1.20
N TYR A 31 -12.02 -4.02 0.00
CA TYR A 31 -12.46 -3.42 -1.26
C TYR A 31 -12.97 -4.48 -2.21
N HIS A 32 -14.05 -4.19 -2.94
CA HIS A 32 -14.42 -5.04 -4.06
C HIS A 32 -13.46 -4.81 -5.24
N LEU A 33 -13.33 -5.79 -6.15
CA LEU A 33 -12.36 -5.73 -7.27
C LEU A 33 -12.52 -4.51 -8.19
N LYS A 34 -13.67 -3.83 -8.15
CA LYS A 34 -13.98 -2.63 -8.95
C LYS A 34 -14.17 -1.37 -8.09
N ASP A 35 -13.82 -1.42 -6.80
CA ASP A 35 -14.04 -0.31 -5.85
C ASP A 35 -13.09 0.85 -6.15
N VAL A 36 -13.27 1.94 -5.40
CA VAL A 36 -12.36 3.07 -5.39
C VAL A 36 -11.78 3.22 -3.99
N ILE A 37 -10.45 3.15 -3.91
CA ILE A 37 -9.72 3.49 -2.70
C ILE A 37 -9.66 5.00 -2.61
N VAL A 38 -10.29 5.56 -1.58
CA VAL A 38 -10.29 7.01 -1.32
C VAL A 38 -9.49 7.23 -0.06
N GLY A 39 -8.51 8.12 -0.15
CA GLY A 39 -7.59 8.40 0.94
C GLY A 39 -7.01 9.80 0.91
N LYS A 40 -6.17 10.07 1.88
CA LYS A 40 -5.45 11.34 2.01
C LYS A 40 -4.12 11.12 2.70
N ILE A 41 -3.07 11.67 2.11
CA ILE A 41 -1.72 11.66 2.67
C ILE A 41 -1.50 13.00 3.38
N TYR A 42 -0.90 12.97 4.57
CA TYR A 42 -0.59 14.14 5.37
C TYR A 42 0.89 14.16 5.74
N PHE A 43 1.52 15.31 5.57
CA PHE A 43 2.93 15.53 5.88
C PHE A 43 3.06 16.18 7.27
N LEU A 44 3.17 15.37 8.31
CA LEU A 44 3.19 15.84 9.70
C LEU A 44 4.58 16.38 10.10
N LEU A 45 5.64 15.77 9.57
CA LEU A 45 7.03 16.19 9.76
C LEU A 45 7.85 15.78 8.53
N VAL A 46 8.50 16.73 7.89
CA VAL A 46 9.41 16.49 6.75
C VAL A 46 10.76 17.09 7.12
N ARG A 47 11.73 16.23 7.45
CA ARG A 47 13.11 16.59 7.80
C ARG A 47 14.11 16.06 6.78
N ILE A 48 13.77 14.98 6.10
CA ILE A 48 14.55 14.43 5.00
C ILE A 48 13.88 14.81 3.69
N LYS A 49 14.67 15.32 2.75
CA LYS A 49 14.21 15.72 1.43
C LYS A 49 13.72 14.51 0.64
N ILE A 50 12.47 14.55 0.23
CA ILE A 50 11.84 13.54 -0.63
C ILE A 50 11.99 14.03 -2.07
N LYS A 51 12.36 13.15 -2.99
CA LYS A 51 12.44 13.42 -4.42
C LYS A 51 11.09 13.12 -5.07
N ASN A 52 10.60 11.89 -4.90
CA ASN A 52 9.31 11.48 -5.40
C ASN A 52 8.57 10.59 -4.40
N MET A 53 7.27 10.43 -4.63
CA MET A 53 6.41 9.53 -3.88
C MET A 53 5.49 8.78 -4.81
N ASP A 54 5.43 7.47 -4.62
CA ASP A 54 4.55 6.58 -5.38
C ASP A 54 3.63 5.79 -4.43
N LEU A 55 2.40 5.55 -4.87
CA LEU A 55 1.51 4.56 -4.27
C LEU A 55 1.40 3.36 -5.20
N GLU A 56 1.71 2.18 -4.69
CA GLU A 56 1.64 0.94 -5.44
C GLU A 56 0.56 0.01 -4.87
N ILE A 57 -0.06 -0.76 -5.76
CA ILE A 57 -0.77 -1.99 -5.39
C ILE A 57 0.16 -3.15 -5.66
N ARG A 58 0.54 -3.87 -4.61
CA ARG A 58 1.36 -5.08 -4.72
C ARG A 58 0.57 -6.33 -4.37
N ARG A 59 0.67 -7.34 -5.21
CA ARG A 59 0.16 -8.70 -4.95
C ARG A 59 1.31 -9.56 -4.47
N ARG A 60 1.10 -10.27 -3.37
CA ARG A 60 2.03 -11.27 -2.86
C ARG A 60 1.35 -12.62 -2.91
N GLU A 61 1.90 -13.51 -3.72
CA GLU A 61 1.46 -14.90 -3.81
C GLU A 61 2.47 -15.77 -3.06
N SER A 62 1.97 -16.69 -2.25
CA SER A 62 2.79 -17.70 -1.60
C SER A 62 2.24 -19.06 -1.97
N THR A 63 3.07 -19.95 -2.50
CA THR A 63 2.71 -21.28 -2.99
C THR A 63 3.61 -22.34 -2.37
N GLY A 64 3.07 -23.53 -2.11
CA GLY A 64 3.78 -24.62 -1.45
C GLY A 64 3.51 -24.67 0.05
N SER A 65 4.11 -25.65 0.71
CA SER A 65 3.88 -25.94 2.13
C SER A 65 5.21 -26.22 2.84
N GLY A 66 5.35 -25.70 4.06
CA GLY A 66 6.53 -25.94 4.88
C GLY A 66 7.81 -25.38 4.24
N PRO A 67 8.93 -26.14 4.21
CA PRO A 67 10.20 -25.70 3.67
C PRO A 67 10.16 -25.31 2.18
N ASN A 68 9.20 -25.85 1.42
CA ASN A 68 9.06 -25.63 -0.02
C ASN A 68 8.14 -24.45 -0.37
N THR A 69 8.02 -23.47 0.54
CA THR A 69 7.19 -22.28 0.29
C THR A 69 7.91 -21.32 -0.64
N HIS A 70 7.34 -21.09 -1.82
CA HIS A 70 7.75 -20.06 -2.76
C HIS A 70 6.92 -18.80 -2.56
N VAL A 71 7.54 -17.61 -2.64
CA VAL A 71 6.85 -16.33 -2.48
C VAL A 71 7.20 -15.44 -3.65
N GLU A 72 6.17 -15.05 -4.40
CA GLU A 72 6.27 -14.09 -5.49
C GLU A 72 5.60 -12.78 -5.09
N THR A 73 6.17 -11.64 -5.50
CA THR A 73 5.56 -10.33 -5.25
C THR A 73 5.62 -9.46 -6.50
N GLU A 74 4.45 -9.13 -7.01
CA GLU A 74 4.24 -8.35 -8.23
C GLU A 74 3.68 -6.97 -7.89
N THR A 75 4.08 -5.94 -8.64
CA THR A 75 3.48 -4.60 -8.58
C THR A 75 2.45 -4.50 -9.70
N LEU A 76 1.17 -4.53 -9.34
CA LEU A 76 0.04 -4.52 -10.30
C LEU A 76 -0.31 -3.11 -10.77
N ALA A 77 -0.04 -2.11 -9.94
CA ALA A 77 -0.29 -0.72 -10.25
C ALA A 77 0.75 0.16 -9.56
N LYS A 78 1.17 1.22 -10.25
CA LYS A 78 2.04 2.26 -9.72
C LYS A 78 1.41 3.62 -10.03
N PHE A 79 1.25 4.44 -9.00
CA PHE A 79 0.70 5.79 -9.10
C PHE A 79 1.73 6.78 -8.57
N GLU A 80 2.22 7.63 -9.46
CA GLU A 80 3.11 8.73 -9.09
C GLU A 80 2.27 9.81 -8.42
N LEU A 81 2.52 10.06 -7.15
CA LEU A 81 1.71 10.97 -6.33
C LEU A 81 2.30 12.37 -6.26
N MET A 82 3.63 12.47 -6.33
CA MET A 82 4.34 13.73 -6.11
C MET A 82 5.75 13.66 -6.69
N ASP A 83 6.17 14.75 -7.33
CA ASP A 83 7.55 15.06 -7.68
C ASP A 83 7.92 16.37 -6.98
N GLY A 84 8.73 16.31 -5.92
CA GLY A 84 9.13 17.49 -5.13
C GLY A 84 9.18 17.31 -3.61
N ALA A 85 9.48 18.42 -2.92
CA ALA A 85 9.69 18.46 -1.48
C ALA A 85 8.45 19.02 -0.75
N PRO A 86 7.59 18.16 -0.18
CA PRO A 86 6.40 18.59 0.54
C PRO A 86 6.81 19.26 1.86
N VAL A 87 6.03 20.22 2.32
CA VAL A 87 6.28 20.89 3.60
C VAL A 87 5.37 20.36 4.69
N ARG A 88 5.76 20.63 5.95
CA ARG A 88 4.93 20.29 7.10
C ARG A 88 3.57 20.98 6.98
N GLY A 89 2.50 20.19 7.09
CA GLY A 89 1.12 20.66 6.98
C GLY A 89 0.47 20.33 5.64
N ASP A 90 1.26 19.99 4.61
CA ASP A 90 0.72 19.62 3.30
C ASP A 90 -0.13 18.36 3.37
N SER A 91 -1.02 18.23 2.38
CA SER A 91 -1.77 17.00 2.19
C SER A 91 -2.12 16.75 0.73
N ILE A 92 -2.12 15.48 0.33
CA ILE A 92 -2.44 15.03 -1.03
C ILE A 92 -3.66 14.11 -0.95
N PRO A 93 -4.80 14.46 -1.59
CA PRO A 93 -5.93 13.55 -1.72
C PRO A 93 -5.59 12.42 -2.71
N VAL A 94 -6.04 11.21 -2.40
CA VAL A 94 -5.80 10.00 -3.21
C VAL A 94 -7.14 9.40 -3.61
N ARG A 95 -7.30 9.14 -4.91
CA ARG A 95 -8.45 8.40 -5.46
C ARG A 95 -7.95 7.38 -6.49
N LEU A 96 -7.94 6.12 -6.07
CA LEU A 96 -7.39 5.02 -6.86
C LEU A 96 -8.53 4.08 -7.26
N PHE A 97 -8.79 3.98 -8.58
CA PHE A 97 -9.81 3.10 -9.13
C PHE A 97 -9.26 1.70 -9.35
N LEU A 98 -9.92 0.67 -8.81
CA LEU A 98 -9.47 -0.72 -8.94
C LEU A 98 -9.91 -1.38 -10.25
N SER A 99 -10.98 -0.86 -10.87
CA SER A 99 -11.59 -1.45 -12.08
C SER A 99 -10.65 -1.67 -13.28
N PRO A 100 -9.61 -0.85 -13.54
CA PRO A 100 -8.70 -1.10 -14.66
C PRO A 100 -7.72 -2.26 -14.45
N TYR A 101 -7.59 -2.75 -13.21
CA TYR A 101 -6.60 -3.77 -12.87
C TYR A 101 -7.21 -5.15 -12.79
N GLU A 102 -6.49 -6.15 -13.31
CA GLU A 102 -6.86 -7.56 -13.22
C GLU A 102 -6.60 -8.11 -11.82
N LEU A 103 -7.47 -7.74 -10.89
CA LEU A 103 -7.39 -8.18 -9.50
C LEU A 103 -8.18 -9.47 -9.28
N ASN A 104 -7.63 -10.32 -8.43
CA ASN A 104 -8.32 -11.50 -7.87
C ASN A 104 -8.71 -11.24 -6.41
N PRO A 105 -9.68 -11.99 -5.85
CA PRO A 105 -9.93 -11.98 -4.41
C PRO A 105 -8.66 -12.30 -3.60
N THR A 106 -8.65 -11.84 -2.36
CA THR A 106 -7.66 -12.29 -1.37
C THR A 106 -7.96 -13.73 -0.98
N TYR A 107 -6.95 -14.58 -1.10
CA TYR A 107 -7.03 -16.00 -0.75
C TYR A 107 -6.16 -16.27 0.46
N PHE A 108 -6.74 -16.85 1.51
CA PHE A 108 -6.02 -17.21 2.72
C PHE A 108 -5.93 -18.73 2.83
N ASN A 109 -4.70 -19.23 2.73
CA ASN A 109 -4.34 -20.62 2.99
C ASN A 109 -5.27 -21.65 2.32
N ILE A 110 -5.44 -21.56 1.01
CA ILE A 110 -6.32 -22.44 0.25
C ILE A 110 -5.71 -23.83 0.23
N ASN A 111 -6.36 -24.77 0.92
CA ASN A 111 -5.96 -26.18 1.04
C ASN A 111 -4.48 -26.37 1.44
N ASN A 112 -3.92 -25.48 2.26
CA ASN A 112 -2.49 -25.48 2.62
C ASN A 112 -1.52 -25.41 1.41
N LYS A 113 -2.00 -24.95 0.26
CA LYS A 113 -1.22 -24.88 -0.99
C LYS A 113 -0.81 -23.48 -1.35
N PHE A 114 -1.69 -22.49 -1.18
CA PHE A 114 -1.35 -21.13 -1.55
C PHE A 114 -2.12 -20.04 -0.78
N SER A 115 -1.62 -18.82 -0.85
CA SER A 115 -2.29 -17.59 -0.41
C SER A 115 -2.01 -16.45 -1.37
N VAL A 116 -2.97 -15.55 -1.54
CA VAL A 116 -2.84 -14.32 -2.33
C VAL A 116 -3.22 -13.14 -1.43
N LYS A 117 -2.30 -12.22 -1.21
CA LYS A 117 -2.48 -11.03 -0.36
C LYS A 117 -2.20 -9.76 -1.16
N TYR A 118 -2.94 -8.69 -0.87
CA TYR A 118 -2.76 -7.38 -1.48
C TYR A 118 -2.25 -6.37 -0.47
N PHE A 119 -1.37 -5.47 -0.93
CA PHE A 119 -0.80 -4.42 -0.13
C PHE A 119 -0.88 -3.08 -0.85
N LEU A 120 -1.29 -2.06 -0.13
CA LEU A 120 -1.03 -0.66 -0.48
C LEU A 120 0.37 -0.31 0.02
N ASN A 121 1.25 0.09 -0.89
CA ASN A 121 2.65 0.36 -0.60
C ASN A 121 2.95 1.82 -0.94
N LEU A 122 3.26 2.66 0.06
CA LEU A 122 3.74 4.02 -0.18
C LEU A 122 5.25 3.99 -0.24
N VAL A 123 5.77 4.26 -1.42
CA VAL A 123 7.20 4.34 -1.73
C VAL A 123 7.61 5.81 -1.68
N LEU A 124 8.71 6.12 -1.00
CA LEU A 124 9.25 7.47 -0.93
C LEU A 124 10.70 7.41 -1.36
N VAL A 125 11.03 7.96 -2.52
CA VAL A 125 12.42 8.02 -2.95
C VAL A 125 13.03 9.28 -2.38
N ASP A 126 14.09 9.10 -1.61
CA ASP A 126 14.99 10.15 -1.17
C ASP A 126 16.39 9.87 -1.72
N GLU A 127 17.43 10.38 -1.07
CA GLU A 127 18.82 10.14 -1.50
C GLU A 127 19.30 8.70 -1.26
N GLU A 128 18.56 7.88 -0.52
CA GLU A 128 18.92 6.50 -0.16
C GLU A 128 17.90 5.45 -0.70
N ASP A 129 17.02 5.82 -1.65
CA ASP A 129 16.04 4.91 -2.33
C ASP A 129 15.13 4.08 -1.39
N ARG A 130 14.58 4.71 -0.36
CA ARG A 130 13.95 4.01 0.77
C ARG A 130 12.44 3.69 0.59
N ARG A 131 11.90 2.75 1.40
CA ARG A 131 10.49 2.28 1.34
C ARG A 131 9.87 2.21 2.73
N TYR A 132 8.65 2.76 2.91
CA TYR A 132 8.23 3.16 4.26
C TYR A 132 6.83 2.78 4.71
N PHE A 133 5.90 2.55 3.80
CA PHE A 133 4.56 2.12 4.18
C PHE A 133 4.17 0.88 3.42
N LYS A 134 3.72 -0.13 4.16
CA LYS A 134 3.09 -1.30 3.59
C LYS A 134 1.91 -1.67 4.47
N GLN A 135 0.72 -1.69 3.88
CA GLN A 135 -0.50 -2.04 4.59
C GLN A 135 -1.27 -3.08 3.80
N GLN A 136 -1.63 -4.18 4.46
CA GLN A 136 -2.44 -5.22 3.83
C GLN A 136 -3.88 -4.74 3.70
N VAL A 137 -4.47 -5.00 2.53
CA VAL A 137 -5.90 -4.79 2.24
C VAL A 137 -6.51 -6.10 1.77
N THR A 138 -7.81 -6.27 2.01
CA THR A 138 -8.57 -7.45 1.56
C THR A 138 -9.36 -7.11 0.30
N MET A 139 -9.12 -7.86 -0.76
CA MET A 139 -9.88 -7.76 -2.02
C MET A 139 -10.96 -8.84 -2.06
N TYR A 140 -12.17 -8.51 -2.49
CA TYR A 140 -13.28 -9.48 -2.63
C TYR A 140 -14.11 -9.24 -3.90
N ARG A 141 -14.81 -10.29 -4.36
CA ARG A 141 -15.77 -10.18 -5.48
C ARG A 141 -17.16 -9.89 -4.93
N LEU A 142 -17.91 -8.98 -5.55
CA LEU A 142 -19.33 -8.81 -5.26
C LEU A 142 -20.09 -10.04 -5.76
N GLY A 143 -21.05 -10.53 -4.98
CA GLY A 143 -22.00 -11.52 -5.48
C GLY A 143 -22.87 -10.89 -6.56
N GLU A 144 -23.25 -11.67 -7.57
CA GLU A 144 -24.29 -11.24 -8.51
C GLU A 144 -25.56 -11.02 -7.69
N THR A 145 -26.05 -9.78 -7.67
CA THR A 145 -27.38 -9.51 -7.12
C THR A 145 -28.34 -9.92 -8.23
N SER A 146 -28.90 -11.12 -8.13
CA SER A 146 -30.00 -11.53 -9.01
C SER A 146 -31.08 -10.47 -8.92
N SER A 147 -31.27 -9.74 -10.02
CA SER A 147 -32.30 -8.72 -10.19
C SER A 147 -33.61 -9.37 -10.60
#